data_AF-A0A523UBI2-F1
#
_entry.id   AF-A0A523UBI2-F1
#
_cell.length_a   1.000
_cell.length_b   1.000
_cell.length_c   1.000
_cell.angle_alpha   90.00
_cell.angle_beta   90.00
_cell.angle_gamma   90.00
#
_symmetry.space_group_name_H-M   'P 1'
#
loop_
_entity.id
_entity.type
_entity.pdbx_description
1 polymer ?
#
loop_
_entity_poly.entity_id
_entity_poly.type
_entity_poly.pdbx_seq_one_letter_code
_entity_poly.pdbx_strand_id
1 'polypeptide(L)' 'MASEERVKGSKGKTSLQNRVLAYVSEHPGAKLSAIEGGVGTPRIEVAEAIQGLIHQGKLRKEEETREYYPIL' A
#
# COMPACT_ATOMS: atom_id res chain seq x y z
N MET A 1 22.03 11.32 28.96
CA MET A 1 20.58 11.07 29.17
C MET A 1 19.87 12.33 28.68
N ALA A 2 18.97 12.36 27.70
CA ALA A 2 18.20 11.34 27.03
C ALA A 2 18.06 11.71 25.54
N SER A 3 18.02 10.69 24.67
CA SER A 3 17.81 10.82 23.23
C SER A 3 16.47 10.18 22.88
N GLU A 4 15.38 10.94 22.97
CA GLU A 4 14.05 10.44 22.61
C GLU A 4 13.19 11.57 22.06
N GLU A 5 13.37 11.95 20.79
CA GLU A 5 12.24 12.57 20.07
C GLU A 5 12.43 12.63 18.54
N ARG A 6 12.51 11.51 17.80
CA ARG A 6 12.23 11.50 16.34
C ARG A 6 11.78 10.13 15.82
N VAL A 7 10.67 9.57 16.32
CA VAL A 7 10.06 8.37 15.71
C VAL A 7 8.52 8.47 15.68
N LYS A 8 7.97 9.54 15.11
CA LYS A 8 6.52 9.64 14.82
C LYS A 8 6.15 9.83 13.35
N GLY A 9 7.12 10.11 12.47
CA GLY A 9 6.86 10.37 11.05
C GLY A 9 6.63 9.14 10.17
N SER A 10 7.10 7.95 10.60
CA SER A 10 7.11 6.76 9.72
C SER A 10 5.99 5.75 9.99
N LYS A 11 5.31 5.81 11.15
CA LYS A 11 4.31 4.80 11.52
C LYS A 11 3.05 4.84 10.66
N GLY A 12 2.61 6.02 10.21
CA GLY A 12 1.41 6.18 9.38
C GLY A 12 1.57 5.59 7.97
N LYS A 13 2.66 5.94 7.29
CA LYS A 13 2.94 5.45 5.92
C LYS A 13 3.19 3.95 5.88
N THR A 14 3.97 3.41 6.82
CA THR A 14 4.21 1.96 6.89
C THR A 14 2.95 1.19 7.28
N SER A 15 2.09 1.76 8.14
CA SER A 15 0.79 1.15 8.48
C SER A 15 -0.12 1.06 7.26
N LEU A 16 -0.22 2.13 6.45
CA LEU A 16 -1.05 2.10 5.23
C LEU A 16 -0.52 1.11 4.19
N GLN A 17 0.80 1.09 3.95
CA GLN A 17 1.40 0.13 3.02
C GLN A 17 1.13 -1.32 3.43
N ASN A 18 1.21 -1.65 4.73
CA ASN A 18 0.90 -2.98 5.21
C ASN A 18 -0.59 -3.34 5.01
N ARG A 19 -1.51 -2.41 5.23
CA ARG A 19 -2.94 -2.62 5.01
C ARG A 19 -3.27 -2.81 3.53
N VAL A 20 -2.67 -2.00 2.66
CA VAL A 20 -2.80 -2.14 1.20
C VAL A 20 -2.24 -3.48 0.73
N LEU A 21 -1.06 -3.86 1.20
CA LEU A 21 -0.44 -5.14 0.85
C LEU A 21 -1.30 -6.32 1.31
N ALA A 22 -1.80 -6.29 2.55
CA ALA A 22 -2.70 -7.32 3.08
C ALA A 22 -3.95 -7.45 2.21
N TYR A 23 -4.61 -6.33 1.90
CA TYR A 23 -5.80 -6.33 1.06
C TYR A 23 -5.55 -6.90 -0.34
N VAL A 24 -4.45 -6.50 -1.00
CA VAL A 24 -4.11 -7.02 -2.34
C VAL A 24 -3.71 -8.50 -2.29
N SER A 25 -3.13 -8.97 -1.19
CA SER A 25 -2.85 -10.40 -1.00
C SER A 25 -4.12 -11.23 -0.78
N GLU A 26 -5.13 -10.70 -0.10
CA GLU A 26 -6.43 -11.34 0.09
C GLU A 26 -7.31 -11.25 -1.18
N HIS A 27 -7.10 -10.21 -1.99
CA HIS A 27 -7.86 -9.93 -3.21
C HIS A 27 -6.90 -9.68 -4.40
N PRO A 28 -6.18 -10.71 -4.89
CA PRO A 28 -5.30 -10.56 -6.04
C PRO A 28 -6.11 -10.17 -7.27
N GLY A 29 -5.60 -9.19 -8.03
CA GLY A 29 -6.33 -8.62 -9.16
C GLY A 29 -7.21 -7.43 -8.79
N ALA A 30 -7.21 -6.98 -7.54
CA ALA A 30 -7.96 -5.80 -7.14
C ALA A 30 -7.50 -4.55 -7.90
N LYS A 31 -8.47 -3.72 -8.31
CA LYS A 31 -8.22 -2.39 -8.90
C LYS A 31 -8.10 -1.33 -7.82
N LEU A 32 -7.50 -0.19 -8.16
CA LEU A 32 -7.30 0.92 -7.22
C LEU A 32 -8.57 1.32 -6.45
N SER A 33 -9.72 1.41 -7.13
CA SER A 33 -11.00 1.77 -6.49
C SER A 33 -11.48 0.73 -5.47
N ALA A 34 -11.19 -0.56 -5.70
CA ALA A 34 -11.54 -1.62 -4.75
C ALA A 34 -10.64 -1.56 -3.52
N ILE A 35 -9.35 -1.31 -3.71
CA ILE A 35 -8.38 -1.15 -2.62
C ILE A 35 -8.72 0.10 -1.79
N GLU A 36 -9.09 1.20 -2.43
CA GLU A 36 -9.57 2.42 -1.77
C GLU A 36 -10.76 2.14 -0.85
N GLY A 37 -11.79 1.46 -1.36
CA GLY A 37 -12.98 1.11 -0.60
C GLY A 37 -12.69 0.10 0.53
N GLY A 38 -11.86 -0.91 0.27
CA GLY A 38 -11.52 -1.95 1.24
C GLY A 38 -10.64 -1.47 2.39
N VAL A 39 -9.73 -0.53 2.12
CA VAL A 39 -8.83 0.05 3.12
C VAL A 39 -9.45 1.31 3.76
N GLY A 40 -10.51 1.89 3.18
CA GLY A 40 -11.20 3.07 3.72
C GLY A 40 -10.27 4.27 3.84
N THR A 41 -9.39 4.46 2.85
CA THR A 41 -8.36 5.52 2.83
C THR A 41 -8.43 6.25 1.48
N PRO A 42 -8.23 7.58 1.43
CA PRO A 42 -8.35 8.32 0.17
C PRO A 42 -7.48 7.76 -0.95
N ARG A 43 -8.03 7.79 -2.17
CA ARG A 43 -7.37 7.28 -3.38
C ARG A 43 -5.91 7.71 -3.56
N ILE A 44 -5.60 8.97 -3.28
CA ILE A 44 -4.26 9.54 -3.47
C ILE A 44 -3.26 8.85 -2.54
N GLU A 45 -3.60 8.71 -1.26
CA GLU A 45 -2.75 8.04 -0.27
C GLU A 45 -2.57 6.55 -0.58
N VAL A 46 -3.64 5.89 -1.06
CA VAL A 46 -3.57 4.49 -1.51
C VAL A 46 -2.66 4.35 -2.73
N ALA A 47 -2.75 5.28 -3.70
CA ALA A 47 -1.88 5.27 -4.87
C ALA A 47 -0.40 5.46 -4.50
N GLU A 48 -0.09 6.39 -3.59
CA GLU A 48 1.27 6.57 -3.07
C GLU A 48 1.77 5.31 -2.34
N ALA A 49 0.92 4.67 -1.54
CA ALA A 49 1.26 3.44 -0.83
C ALA A 49 1.54 2.28 -1.81
N ILE A 50 0.69 2.10 -2.82
CA ILE A 50 0.87 1.10 -3.89
C ILE A 50 2.17 1.35 -4.64
N GLN A 51 2.46 2.59 -5.04
CA GLN A 51 3.70 2.91 -5.74
C GLN A 51 4.92 2.58 -4.87
N GLY A 52 4.87 2.90 -3.58
CA GLY A 52 5.90 2.52 -2.62
C GLY A 52 6.11 1.00 -2.52
N LEU A 53 5.02 0.21 -2.56
CA LEU A 53 5.09 -1.26 -2.53
C LEU A 53 5.62 -1.84 -3.85
N ILE A 54 5.30 -1.24 -5.00
CA ILE A 54 5.86 -1.62 -6.31
C ILE A 54 7.36 -1.35 -6.33
N HIS A 55 7.80 -0.17 -5.87
CA HIS A 55 9.23 0.16 -5.79
C HIS A 55 9.99 -0.76 -4.82
N GLN A 56 9.32 -1.27 -3.78
CA GLN A 56 9.87 -2.28 -2.86
C GLN A 56 9.85 -3.71 -3.44
N GLY A 57 9.29 -3.93 -4.63
CA GLY A 57 9.17 -5.26 -5.23
C GLY A 57 8.15 -6.17 -4.53
N LYS A 58 7.17 -5.61 -3.81
CA LYS A 58 6.12 -6.37 -3.10
C LYS A 58 4.82 -6.49 -3.86
N LEU A 59 4.54 -5.54 -4.76
CA LEU A 59 3.38 -5.56 -5.64
C LEU A 59 3.83 -5.41 -7.09
N ARG A 60 3.06 -5.98 -8.00
CA ARG A 60 3.11 -5.68 -9.43
C ARG A 60 1.77 -5.14 -9.89
N LYS A 61 1.80 -4.34 -10.95
CA LYS A 61 0.61 -3.82 -11.63
C LYS A 61 0.55 -4.42 -13.02
N GLU A 62 -0.63 -4.93 -13.39
CA GLU A 62 -0.90 -5.34 -14.76
C GLU A 62 -1.31 -4.10 -15.59
N GLU A 63 -0.60 -3.84 -16.69
CA GLU A 63 -0.76 -2.57 -17.42
C GLU A 63 -2.07 -2.52 -18.21
N GLU A 64 -2.50 -3.64 -18.76
CA GLU A 64 -3.72 -3.75 -19.57
C GLU A 64 -4.97 -3.61 -18.70
N THR A 65 -5.05 -4.36 -17.61
CA THR A 65 -6.25 -4.43 -16.76
C THR A 65 -6.25 -3.42 -15.61
N ARG A 66 -5.08 -2.80 -15.32
CA ARG A 66 -4.84 -1.91 -14.17
C ARG A 66 -5.10 -2.59 -12.82
N GLU A 67 -4.85 -3.88 -12.77
CA GLU A 67 -5.02 -4.71 -11.59
C GLU A 67 -3.71 -4.83 -10.82
N TYR A 68 -3.80 -5.03 -9.50
CA TYR A 68 -2.64 -5.16 -8.63
C TYR A 68 -2.54 -6.58 -8.07
N TYR A 69 -1.32 -7.11 -8.02
CA TYR A 69 -1.03 -8.46 -7.55
C TYR A 69 0.18 -8.43 -6.59
N PRO A 70 0.18 -9.27 -5.53
CA PRO A 70 1.37 -9.45 -4.71
C PRO A 70 2.48 -10.15 -5.50
N ILE A 71 3.72 -9.78 -5.21
CA ILE A 71 4.91 -10.52 -5.64
C ILE A 71 5.29 -11.39 -4.43
N LEU A 72 5.12 -12.71 -4.58
CA LEU A 72 5.48 -13.72 -3.59
C LEU A 72 6.94 -14.15 -3.75
#